data_AF-A0A3Q7MTI1-F1
#
_entry.id   AF-A0A3Q7MTI1-F1
#
_cell.length_a   1.000
_cell.length_b   1.000
_cell.length_c   1.000
_cell.angle_alpha   90.00
_cell.angle_beta   90.00
_cell.angle_gamma   90.00
#
_symmetry.space_group_name_H-M   'P 1'
#
loop_
_entity.id
_entity.type
_entity.pdbx_description
1 polymer ?
#
loop_
_entity_poly.entity_id
_entity_poly.type
_entity_poly.pdbx_seq_one_letter_code
_entity_poly.pdbx_strand_id
1 'polypeptide(L)'
;MWLEVGCLLRGTCGQLGRTVGLPCGALGPGPHWWGPCGGFQAQMFHKDGPGRGLGEEDIRRIREARIRKTPRPQLSDRSRERKVPASRISRLANFGGLAVGLGLGALAEVAKKSLLGGRLPSESSSRSGSSPFLSEANAERIVQTLCTVRGAALKVGQMLSIQDNSLISPQLQRIFERVRQSADFMPRWQMLKVLEEELGRDWQAKVASLEEVPFAAASIGQVHQGMLRDGTEVAVKIQYPGVAQSIQSDIQNLLAVLKMSVALPEGLFAEQSLQALQQELAWECDYRREAACAQNFRQLLEDDPFFRVPAVIKELCTTRVLGMELARGVPLDQCQSLSQDIRNQICFQLLRLCLRELFEFRFMQTDPNWANFLYDASSHQVTLLDFGASREFGTEFTDHYIEVVMAAASGDRDRVLQKSQDLRFLTGFETKAFSDAHVEAVMILGEPFATPGPYDFGAGDTARRVQGLIPVLLQHRLRPPPEETYALHRKLAGAFLACARLRAHIACRDLFQDTYHRYWASRQV
;
A
#
# COMPACT_ATOMS: atom_id res chain seq x y z
N MET A 1 2.53 9.26 -8.53
CA MET A 1 1.40 9.97 -7.89
C MET A 1 0.15 9.93 -8.76
N TRP A 2 0.05 10.73 -9.84
CA TRP A 2 -1.17 10.82 -10.67
C TRP A 2 -1.64 9.45 -11.22
N LEU A 3 -0.67 8.55 -11.41
CA LEU A 3 -0.77 7.16 -11.86
C LEU A 3 -1.48 6.19 -10.90
N GLU A 4 -1.45 6.41 -9.57
CA GLU A 4 -1.88 5.39 -8.59
C GLU A 4 -3.37 5.46 -8.26
N VAL A 5 -3.93 6.68 -8.20
CA VAL A 5 -5.35 6.93 -7.85
C VAL A 5 -6.31 6.30 -8.87
N GLY A 6 -5.86 6.10 -10.09
CA GLY A 6 -6.67 5.64 -11.21
C GLY A 6 -6.87 4.12 -11.37
N CYS A 7 -5.99 3.29 -10.80
CA CYS A 7 -5.91 1.87 -11.18
C CYS A 7 -6.85 0.92 -10.41
N LEU A 8 -7.18 1.21 -9.15
CA LEU A 8 -7.83 0.23 -8.26
C LEU A 8 -9.37 0.17 -8.35
N LEU A 9 -10.01 1.09 -9.07
CA LEU A 9 -11.48 1.18 -9.15
C LEU A 9 -12.11 0.47 -10.37
N ARG A 10 -11.31 -0.15 -11.26
CA ARG A 10 -11.85 -0.90 -12.42
C ARG A 10 -12.38 -2.31 -12.08
N GLY A 11 -12.22 -2.78 -10.84
CA GLY A 11 -12.53 -4.18 -10.45
C GLY A 11 -13.99 -4.50 -10.12
N THR A 12 -14.91 -3.52 -10.05
CA THR A 12 -16.30 -3.80 -9.65
C THR A 12 -17.31 -2.98 -10.46
N CYS A 13 -17.52 -3.36 -11.73
CA CYS A 13 -18.73 -2.98 -12.44
C CYS A 13 -19.43 -4.26 -12.91
N GLY A 14 -20.09 -4.93 -11.97
CA GLY A 14 -21.06 -5.98 -12.28
C GLY A 14 -22.38 -5.33 -12.69
N GLN A 15 -22.81 -5.60 -13.92
CA GLN A 15 -24.14 -5.23 -14.41
C GLN A 15 -25.21 -5.88 -13.50
N LEU A 16 -25.99 -5.05 -12.80
CA LEU A 16 -27.22 -5.49 -12.16
C LEU A 16 -28.39 -4.79 -12.85
N GLY A 17 -29.19 -5.60 -13.53
CA GLY A 17 -30.38 -5.21 -14.27
C GLY A 17 -31.43 -4.58 -13.37
N ARG A 18 -32.09 -3.55 -13.91
CA ARG A 18 -33.28 -2.93 -13.35
C ARG A 18 -34.43 -3.94 -13.32
N THR A 19 -35.00 -4.18 -12.15
CA THR A 19 -36.40 -4.59 -12.00
C THR A 19 -37.08 -3.65 -11.03
N VAL A 20 -38.10 -2.98 -11.55
CA VAL A 20 -38.96 -2.00 -10.88
C VAL A 20 -40.04 -2.75 -10.10
N GLY A 21 -40.28 -2.36 -8.85
CA GLY A 21 -41.40 -2.83 -8.04
C GLY A 21 -41.68 -1.88 -6.88
N LEU A 22 -42.58 -0.92 -7.11
CA LEU A 22 -43.29 -0.12 -6.11
C LEU A 22 -44.21 -1.03 -5.26
N PRO A 23 -44.55 -0.66 -4.01
CA PRO A 23 -45.75 0.16 -3.82
C PRO A 23 -45.68 1.25 -2.75
N CYS A 24 -46.57 2.22 -2.95
CA CYS A 24 -46.93 3.38 -2.13
C CYS A 24 -47.45 3.05 -0.72
N GLY A 25 -47.37 4.05 0.15
CA GLY A 25 -48.17 4.15 1.37
C GLY A 25 -47.89 5.44 2.15
N ALA A 26 -48.52 6.55 1.74
CA ALA A 26 -48.51 7.83 2.45
C ALA A 26 -49.48 7.81 3.65
N LEU A 27 -49.25 8.67 4.66
CA LEU A 27 -50.25 9.56 5.30
C LEU A 27 -49.66 10.29 6.53
N GLY A 28 -49.35 11.58 6.35
CA GLY A 28 -49.99 12.71 7.05
C GLY A 28 -49.59 13.11 8.48
N PRO A 29 -49.64 14.42 8.84
CA PRO A 29 -48.92 15.02 9.98
C PRO A 29 -49.82 15.64 11.07
N GLY A 30 -49.25 16.05 12.22
CA GLY A 30 -49.94 16.87 13.23
C GLY A 30 -49.12 17.10 14.52
N PRO A 31 -49.39 18.16 15.32
CA PRO A 31 -48.39 19.22 15.48
C PRO A 31 -48.11 19.74 16.93
N HIS A 32 -47.10 20.61 17.03
CA HIS A 32 -46.80 21.66 18.04
C HIS A 32 -46.47 21.25 19.50
N TRP A 33 -45.40 21.85 20.06
CA TRP A 33 -45.46 22.93 21.07
C TRP A 33 -44.05 23.48 21.39
N TRP A 34 -43.98 24.80 21.60
CA TRP A 34 -42.80 25.61 21.93
C TRP A 34 -42.59 25.73 23.45
N GLY A 35 -41.34 25.91 23.91
CA GLY A 35 -41.03 26.68 25.14
C GLY A 35 -39.82 26.24 25.98
N PRO A 36 -39.13 27.14 26.72
CA PRO A 36 -37.67 27.17 26.87
C PRO A 36 -37.16 27.00 28.34
N CYS A 37 -35.86 27.27 28.54
CA CYS A 37 -35.05 27.28 29.79
C CYS A 37 -34.45 25.90 30.16
N GLY A 38 -33.15 25.71 30.36
CA GLY A 38 -32.13 26.57 30.93
C GLY A 38 -31.74 26.01 32.31
N GLY A 39 -30.53 25.45 32.46
CA GLY A 39 -29.97 25.11 33.77
C GLY A 39 -29.31 23.73 33.88
N PHE A 40 -28.01 23.77 34.13
CA PHE A 40 -27.17 22.67 34.62
C PHE A 40 -27.76 21.98 35.88
N GLN A 41 -27.74 20.64 35.94
CA GLN A 41 -27.13 19.92 37.07
C GLN A 41 -27.13 18.39 36.86
N ALA A 42 -26.08 17.77 37.39
CA ALA A 42 -25.80 16.35 37.36
C ALA A 42 -26.57 15.57 38.45
N GLN A 43 -26.67 14.27 38.20
CA GLN A 43 -26.91 13.13 39.10
C GLN A 43 -28.35 12.64 39.40
N MET A 44 -28.58 11.42 38.88
CA MET A 44 -28.98 10.19 39.57
C MET A 44 -30.45 9.69 39.57
N PHE A 45 -30.54 8.43 39.12
CA PHE A 45 -31.52 7.34 39.34
C PHE A 45 -32.90 7.40 38.67
N HIS A 46 -33.11 6.49 37.69
CA HIS A 46 -33.92 5.28 37.92
C HIS A 46 -33.64 4.19 36.86
N LYS A 47 -33.41 2.96 37.35
CA LYS A 47 -33.51 1.71 36.60
C LYS A 47 -34.99 1.40 36.34
N ASP A 48 -35.31 0.82 35.17
CA ASP A 48 -36.04 -0.46 35.06
C ASP A 48 -36.13 -0.96 33.60
N GLY A 49 -35.77 -2.23 33.39
CA GLY A 49 -35.83 -2.96 32.10
C GLY A 49 -34.75 -4.07 32.04
N PRO A 50 -35.07 -5.34 31.71
CA PRO A 50 -34.29 -6.50 32.16
C PRO A 50 -33.07 -6.74 31.27
N GLY A 51 -31.95 -6.10 31.59
CA GLY A 51 -30.65 -6.51 31.10
C GLY A 51 -30.22 -7.79 31.83
N ARG A 52 -30.30 -8.95 31.18
CA ARG A 52 -29.47 -10.10 31.57
C ARG A 52 -28.01 -9.62 31.55
N GLY A 53 -27.43 -9.41 32.73
CA GLY A 53 -25.98 -9.32 32.85
C GLY A 53 -25.40 -10.63 32.29
N LEU A 54 -24.31 -10.51 31.53
CA LEU A 54 -23.62 -11.66 30.95
C LEU A 54 -23.29 -12.65 32.08
N GLY A 55 -23.90 -13.84 32.03
CA GLY A 55 -23.67 -14.87 33.04
C GLY A 55 -22.29 -15.50 32.88
N GLU A 56 -21.83 -16.26 33.88
CA GLU A 56 -20.56 -16.99 33.80
C GLU A 56 -20.48 -17.91 32.57
N GLU A 57 -21.61 -18.47 32.12
CA GLU A 57 -21.68 -19.25 30.89
C GLU A 57 -21.54 -18.41 29.62
N ASP A 58 -22.03 -17.17 29.60
CA ASP A 58 -21.85 -16.24 28.48
C ASP A 58 -20.39 -15.76 28.42
N ILE A 59 -19.78 -15.48 29.58
CA ILE A 59 -18.35 -15.14 29.70
C ILE A 59 -17.49 -16.32 29.27
N ARG A 60 -17.88 -17.56 29.62
CA ARG A 60 -17.19 -18.78 29.19
C ARG A 60 -17.37 -19.03 27.69
N ARG A 61 -18.56 -18.82 27.13
CA ARG A 61 -18.78 -18.88 25.67
C ARG A 61 -18.03 -17.79 24.91
N ILE A 62 -17.88 -16.58 25.47
CA ILE A 62 -17.06 -15.51 24.90
C ILE A 62 -15.57 -15.86 24.99
N ARG A 63 -15.11 -16.51 26.06
CA ARG A 63 -13.75 -17.07 26.18
C ARG A 63 -13.51 -18.23 25.21
N GLU A 64 -14.46 -19.14 25.04
CA GLU A 64 -14.41 -20.26 24.09
C GLU A 64 -14.53 -19.76 22.63
N ALA A 65 -15.27 -18.66 22.40
CA ALA A 65 -15.31 -17.96 21.11
C ALA A 65 -14.01 -17.17 20.84
N ARG A 66 -13.35 -16.63 21.87
CA ARG A 66 -11.96 -16.10 21.77
C ARG A 66 -10.95 -17.17 21.33
N ILE A 67 -11.22 -18.44 21.61
CA ILE A 67 -10.42 -19.59 21.16
C ILE A 67 -10.76 -19.97 19.69
N ARG A 68 -11.96 -19.64 19.20
CA ARG A 68 -12.29 -19.75 17.77
C ARG A 68 -11.64 -18.61 16.98
N LYS A 69 -10.44 -18.92 16.46
CA LYS A 69 -9.61 -18.13 15.53
C LYS A 69 -10.38 -17.04 14.79
N THR A 70 -10.20 -15.78 15.21
CA THR A 70 -10.41 -14.62 14.34
C THR A 70 -9.62 -14.83 13.03
N PRO A 71 -10.11 -14.34 11.88
CA PRO A 71 -9.44 -14.54 10.61
C PRO A 71 -8.00 -14.01 10.68
N ARG A 72 -7.04 -14.86 10.32
CA ARG A 72 -5.62 -14.52 10.25
C ARG A 72 -5.22 -14.46 8.78
N PRO A 73 -4.20 -13.66 8.41
CA PRO A 73 -3.55 -13.83 7.12
C PRO A 73 -3.08 -15.29 7.01
N GLN A 74 -3.56 -15.99 6.00
CA GLN A 74 -3.08 -17.33 5.64
C GLN A 74 -2.44 -17.22 4.27
N LEU A 75 -1.42 -18.05 4.02
CA LEU A 75 -0.90 -18.23 2.68
C LEU A 75 -2.04 -18.62 1.74
N SER A 76 -1.96 -18.16 0.50
CA SER A 76 -2.93 -18.54 -0.51
C SER A 76 -2.89 -20.06 -0.73
N ASP A 77 -4.02 -20.69 -1.07
CA ASP A 77 -4.07 -22.13 -1.42
C ASP A 77 -3.17 -22.50 -2.60
N ARG A 78 -2.66 -21.50 -3.33
CA ARG A 78 -1.77 -21.66 -4.48
C ARG A 78 -0.28 -21.57 -4.12
N SER A 79 0.06 -21.16 -2.90
CA SER A 79 1.44 -21.00 -2.43
C SER A 79 2.14 -22.34 -2.35
N ARG A 80 3.33 -22.46 -2.98
CA ARG A 80 4.11 -23.70 -2.98
C ARG A 80 5.46 -23.50 -2.28
N GLU A 81 5.97 -24.57 -1.68
CA GLU A 81 7.35 -24.62 -1.21
C GLU A 81 8.29 -24.62 -2.42
N ARG A 82 9.18 -23.64 -2.51
CA ARG A 82 10.17 -23.55 -3.59
C ARG A 82 11.50 -23.01 -3.08
N LYS A 83 12.61 -23.58 -3.57
CA LYS A 83 13.96 -23.10 -3.23
C LYS A 83 14.22 -21.70 -3.79
N VAL A 84 14.75 -20.80 -2.96
CA VAL A 84 15.20 -19.47 -3.39
C VAL A 84 16.67 -19.53 -3.84
N PRO A 85 17.03 -19.01 -5.01
CA PRO A 85 18.41 -18.84 -5.43
C PRO A 85 19.19 -17.90 -4.50
N ALA A 86 20.21 -18.43 -3.81
CA ALA A 86 21.00 -17.64 -2.86
C ALA A 86 22.20 -16.92 -3.48
N SER A 87 22.70 -17.36 -4.65
CA SER A 87 23.91 -16.82 -5.27
C SER A 87 23.58 -15.99 -6.53
N ARG A 88 24.41 -14.98 -6.81
CA ARG A 88 24.29 -14.14 -8.02
C ARG A 88 24.29 -14.96 -9.31
N ILE A 89 25.14 -16.00 -9.38
CA ILE A 89 25.23 -16.89 -10.55
C ILE A 89 23.94 -17.69 -10.73
N SER A 90 23.39 -18.25 -9.64
CA SER A 90 22.13 -19.00 -9.70
C SER A 90 20.96 -18.10 -10.10
N ARG A 91 20.92 -16.85 -9.60
CA ARG A 91 19.93 -15.85 -10.02
C ARG A 91 20.07 -15.49 -11.50
N LEU A 92 21.30 -15.23 -11.98
CA LEU A 92 21.57 -14.95 -13.38
C LEU A 92 21.12 -16.10 -14.30
N ALA A 93 21.34 -17.36 -13.90
CA ALA A 93 20.89 -18.53 -14.66
C ALA A 93 19.35 -18.58 -14.83
N ASN A 94 18.58 -18.15 -13.82
CA ASN A 94 17.12 -18.06 -13.93
C ASN A 94 16.70 -17.00 -14.97
N PHE A 95 17.34 -15.83 -14.98
CA PHE A 95 17.07 -14.80 -15.98
C PHE A 95 17.52 -15.20 -17.38
N GLY A 96 18.66 -15.89 -17.51
CA GLY A 96 19.11 -16.46 -18.78
C GLY A 96 18.11 -17.48 -19.34
N GLY A 97 17.61 -18.37 -18.49
CA GLY A 97 16.55 -19.32 -18.85
C GLY A 97 15.26 -18.62 -19.30
N LEU A 98 14.88 -17.53 -18.61
CA LEU A 98 13.74 -16.70 -19.01
C LEU A 98 13.96 -16.07 -20.39
N ALA A 99 15.10 -15.45 -20.66
CA ALA A 99 15.41 -14.83 -21.95
C ALA A 99 15.32 -15.85 -23.11
N VAL A 100 15.88 -17.04 -22.92
CA VAL A 100 15.78 -18.14 -23.91
C VAL A 100 14.33 -18.58 -24.10
N GLY A 101 13.59 -18.78 -23.00
CA GLY A 101 12.18 -19.19 -23.04
C GLY A 101 11.27 -18.16 -23.74
N LEU A 102 11.53 -16.88 -23.54
CA LEU A 102 10.83 -15.78 -24.22
C LEU A 102 11.14 -15.77 -25.72
N GLY A 103 12.41 -15.96 -26.10
CA GLY A 103 12.84 -16.04 -27.50
C GLY A 103 12.19 -17.22 -28.24
N LEU A 104 12.22 -18.42 -27.65
CA LEU A 104 11.55 -19.60 -28.21
C LEU A 104 10.03 -19.40 -28.30
N GLY A 105 9.41 -18.82 -27.27
CA GLY A 105 7.98 -18.52 -27.27
C GLY A 105 7.56 -17.52 -28.35
N ALA A 106 8.39 -16.50 -28.60
CA ALA A 106 8.14 -15.53 -29.66
C ALA A 106 8.26 -16.15 -31.05
N LEU A 107 9.29 -16.99 -31.29
CA LEU A 107 9.45 -17.73 -32.54
C LEU A 107 8.26 -18.67 -32.80
N ALA A 108 7.77 -19.36 -31.76
CA ALA A 108 6.59 -20.23 -31.86
C ALA A 108 5.32 -19.44 -32.23
N GLU A 109 5.11 -18.25 -31.66
CA GLU A 109 3.97 -17.39 -32.02
C GLU A 109 4.08 -16.84 -33.45
N VAL A 110 5.28 -16.48 -33.91
CA VAL A 110 5.51 -16.10 -35.30
C VAL A 110 5.22 -17.26 -36.25
N ALA A 111 5.71 -18.47 -35.94
CA ALA A 111 5.44 -19.67 -36.74
C ALA A 111 3.94 -20.02 -36.76
N LYS A 112 3.26 -19.95 -35.61
CA LYS A 112 1.81 -20.17 -35.50
C LYS A 112 1.01 -19.19 -36.34
N LYS A 113 1.35 -17.90 -36.31
CA LYS A 113 0.70 -16.87 -37.15
C LYS A 113 0.96 -17.07 -38.64
N SER A 114 2.14 -17.57 -39.01
CA SER A 114 2.50 -17.91 -40.39
C SER A 114 1.75 -19.15 -40.90
N LEU A 115 1.49 -20.14 -40.04
CA LEU A 115 0.79 -21.38 -40.41
C LEU A 115 -0.74 -21.22 -40.46
N LEU A 116 -1.31 -20.32 -39.66
CA LEU A 116 -2.75 -20.00 -39.64
C LEU A 116 -3.19 -19.03 -40.77
N GLY A 117 -2.32 -18.74 -41.75
CA GLY A 117 -2.69 -17.97 -42.95
C GLY A 117 -2.78 -16.45 -42.77
N GLY A 118 -2.11 -15.87 -41.76
CA GLY A 118 -2.08 -14.42 -41.54
C GLY A 118 -1.11 -13.70 -42.47
N ARG A 119 -1.60 -12.72 -43.24
CA ARG A 119 -0.81 -11.84 -44.13
C ARG A 119 0.42 -11.23 -43.43
N LEU A 120 1.54 -11.18 -44.16
CA LEU A 120 2.71 -10.33 -43.85
C LEU A 120 2.24 -8.88 -43.62
N PRO A 121 2.69 -8.17 -42.57
CA PRO A 121 2.34 -6.77 -42.41
C PRO A 121 3.14 -5.94 -43.41
N SER A 122 2.44 -5.28 -44.34
CA SER A 122 3.01 -4.14 -45.06
C SER A 122 3.23 -2.99 -44.07
N GLU A 123 4.30 -2.25 -44.27
CA GLU A 123 4.64 -1.01 -43.57
C GLU A 123 3.51 0.02 -43.70
N SER A 124 2.54 0.03 -42.77
CA SER A 124 1.63 1.15 -42.47
C SER A 124 0.44 0.70 -41.59
N SER A 125 0.69 0.31 -40.34
CA SER A 125 -0.36 0.37 -39.30
C SER A 125 0.28 0.38 -37.92
N SER A 126 0.56 1.59 -37.43
CA SER A 126 0.99 1.81 -36.06
C SER A 126 -0.19 1.67 -35.10
N ARG A 127 0.06 0.86 -34.04
CA ARG A 127 -0.59 0.87 -32.72
C ARG A 127 -1.93 0.11 -32.56
N SER A 128 -1.87 -1.22 -32.62
CA SER A 128 -2.42 -2.13 -31.59
C SER A 128 -2.31 -3.60 -32.05
N GLY A 129 -1.08 -4.11 -32.15
CA GLY A 129 -0.80 -5.53 -32.40
C GLY A 129 0.07 -6.06 -31.27
N SER A 130 -0.43 -7.03 -30.51
CA SER A 130 0.30 -7.72 -29.44
C SER A 130 1.70 -8.15 -29.92
N SER A 131 2.76 -7.62 -29.29
CA SER A 131 4.14 -8.06 -29.52
C SER A 131 4.20 -9.59 -29.43
N PRO A 132 4.82 -10.31 -30.38
CA PRO A 132 5.01 -11.77 -30.29
C PRO A 132 5.70 -12.22 -28.99
N PHE A 133 6.44 -11.32 -28.34
CA PHE A 133 7.08 -11.54 -27.05
C PHE A 133 6.13 -11.46 -25.85
N LEU A 134 4.93 -10.88 -26.00
CA LEU A 134 3.92 -10.69 -24.94
C LEU A 134 2.76 -11.70 -25.04
N SER A 135 3.03 -12.93 -25.46
CA SER A 135 2.05 -14.02 -25.40
C SER A 135 1.73 -14.39 -23.95
N GLU A 136 0.54 -14.96 -23.71
CA GLU A 136 0.13 -15.43 -22.37
C GLU A 136 1.10 -16.47 -21.79
N ALA A 137 1.71 -17.30 -22.64
CA ALA A 137 2.74 -18.24 -22.21
C ALA A 137 4.04 -17.55 -21.78
N ASN A 138 4.45 -16.49 -22.49
CA ASN A 138 5.63 -15.69 -22.11
C ASN A 138 5.37 -14.87 -20.84
N ALA A 139 4.15 -14.36 -20.70
CA ALA A 139 3.66 -13.72 -19.50
C ALA A 139 3.79 -14.64 -18.27
N GLU A 140 3.34 -15.89 -18.39
CA GLU A 140 3.48 -16.90 -17.35
C GLU A 140 4.94 -17.15 -16.95
N ARG A 141 5.84 -17.24 -17.94
CA ARG A 141 7.27 -17.44 -17.70
C ARG A 141 7.88 -16.29 -16.90
N ILE A 142 7.50 -15.05 -17.21
CA ILE A 142 7.95 -13.87 -16.46
C ILE A 142 7.46 -13.95 -15.02
N VAL A 143 6.16 -14.19 -14.78
CA VAL A 143 5.59 -14.35 -13.42
C VAL A 143 6.34 -15.43 -12.66
N GLN A 144 6.48 -16.61 -13.26
CA GLN A 144 7.09 -17.78 -12.65
C GLN A 144 8.57 -17.53 -12.30
N THR A 145 9.32 -16.83 -13.15
CA THR A 145 10.71 -16.47 -12.87
C THR A 145 10.81 -15.46 -11.74
N LEU A 146 9.96 -14.43 -11.74
CA LEU A 146 9.92 -13.43 -10.65
C LEU A 146 9.56 -14.08 -9.31
N CYS A 147 8.62 -15.02 -9.30
CA CYS A 147 8.25 -15.79 -8.11
C CYS A 147 9.35 -16.78 -7.66
N THR A 148 10.19 -17.24 -8.59
CA THR A 148 11.32 -18.14 -8.28
C THR A 148 12.49 -17.37 -7.68
N VAL A 149 12.86 -16.23 -8.28
CA VAL A 149 13.98 -15.38 -7.83
C VAL A 149 13.63 -14.61 -6.55
N ARG A 150 12.37 -14.13 -6.44
CA ARG A 150 11.85 -13.31 -5.34
C ARG A 150 12.74 -12.11 -5.04
N GLY A 151 12.57 -11.49 -3.88
CA GLY A 151 13.46 -10.43 -3.43
C GLY A 151 13.27 -9.15 -4.26
N ALA A 152 14.40 -8.55 -4.66
CA ALA A 152 14.43 -7.32 -5.44
C ALA A 152 13.58 -7.41 -6.71
N ALA A 153 13.70 -8.50 -7.50
CA ALA A 153 12.95 -8.63 -8.76
C ALA A 153 11.43 -8.66 -8.54
N LEU A 154 10.96 -9.37 -7.50
CA LEU A 154 9.55 -9.44 -7.13
C LEU A 154 9.04 -8.08 -6.66
N LYS A 155 9.81 -7.38 -5.81
CA LYS A 155 9.44 -6.04 -5.33
C LYS A 155 9.39 -5.03 -6.48
N VAL A 156 10.33 -5.06 -7.42
CA VAL A 156 10.27 -4.23 -8.63
C VAL A 156 9.03 -4.56 -9.45
N GLY A 157 8.70 -5.84 -9.65
CA GLY A 157 7.46 -6.24 -10.32
C GLY A 157 6.20 -5.73 -9.59
N GLN A 158 6.20 -5.75 -8.26
CA GLN A 158 5.11 -5.21 -7.44
C GLN A 158 5.02 -3.67 -7.55
N MET A 159 6.14 -2.96 -7.56
CA MET A 159 6.18 -1.51 -7.75
C MET A 159 5.72 -1.11 -9.16
N LEU A 160 6.14 -1.84 -10.19
CA LEU A 160 5.67 -1.66 -11.56
C LEU A 160 4.18 -1.99 -11.70
N SER A 161 3.65 -2.96 -10.92
CA SER A 161 2.22 -3.25 -10.82
C SER A 161 1.38 -2.09 -10.29
N ILE A 162 1.99 -1.19 -9.51
CA ILE A 162 1.32 -0.03 -8.90
C ILE A 162 1.28 1.15 -9.88
N GLN A 163 2.20 1.19 -10.85
CA GLN A 163 2.29 2.26 -11.86
C GLN A 163 1.20 2.13 -12.94
N ASP A 164 0.77 3.27 -13.48
CA ASP A 164 -0.47 3.44 -14.25
C ASP A 164 -0.69 2.49 -15.43
N ASN A 165 -1.97 2.21 -15.62
CA ASN A 165 -2.57 1.37 -16.65
C ASN A 165 -2.45 1.93 -18.08
N SER A 166 -2.00 3.18 -18.25
CA SER A 166 -1.91 3.86 -19.56
C SER A 166 -0.59 3.60 -20.29
N LEU A 167 0.49 3.29 -19.57
CA LEU A 167 1.84 3.09 -20.13
C LEU A 167 2.22 1.62 -20.32
N ILE A 168 1.50 0.72 -19.66
CA ILE A 168 1.80 -0.71 -19.62
C ILE A 168 0.66 -1.49 -20.29
N SER A 169 0.99 -2.46 -21.15
CA SER A 169 -0.03 -3.25 -21.85
C SER A 169 -0.93 -4.02 -20.87
N PRO A 170 -2.23 -4.23 -21.17
CA PRO A 170 -3.13 -5.01 -20.31
C PRO A 170 -2.63 -6.43 -19.99
N GLN A 171 -1.84 -7.01 -20.90
CA GLN A 171 -1.17 -8.30 -20.67
C GLN A 171 -0.13 -8.20 -19.57
N LEU A 172 0.69 -7.15 -19.57
CA LEU A 172 1.73 -6.93 -18.56
C LEU A 172 1.13 -6.53 -17.20
N GLN A 173 -0.03 -5.88 -17.19
CA GLN A 173 -0.81 -5.64 -15.97
C GLN A 173 -1.20 -6.94 -15.27
N ARG A 174 -1.80 -7.89 -16.01
CA ARG A 174 -2.17 -9.21 -15.44
C ARG A 174 -0.97 -9.99 -14.91
N ILE A 175 0.19 -9.89 -15.58
CA ILE A 175 1.45 -10.47 -15.09
C ILE A 175 1.77 -9.89 -13.73
N PHE A 176 1.81 -8.57 -13.61
CA PHE A 176 2.23 -7.90 -12.39
C PHE A 176 1.21 -8.05 -11.24
N GLU A 177 -0.09 -8.09 -11.54
CA GLU A 177 -1.13 -8.44 -10.55
C GLU A 177 -0.91 -9.86 -10.00
N ARG A 178 -0.61 -10.81 -10.88
CA ARG A 178 -0.33 -12.20 -10.46
C ARG A 178 0.96 -12.32 -9.68
N VAL A 179 2.00 -11.56 -10.06
CA VAL A 179 3.25 -11.44 -9.29
C VAL A 179 2.97 -10.91 -7.88
N ARG A 180 2.05 -9.96 -7.72
CA ARG A 180 1.63 -9.47 -6.39
C ARG A 180 0.92 -10.56 -5.57
N GLN A 181 0.07 -11.37 -6.20
CA GLN A 181 -0.72 -12.41 -5.53
C GLN A 181 0.04 -13.72 -5.30
N SER A 182 1.16 -13.93 -5.99
CA SER A 182 1.91 -15.19 -5.94
C SER A 182 3.00 -15.10 -4.88
N ALA A 183 2.80 -15.80 -3.76
CA ALA A 183 3.74 -15.81 -2.66
C ALA A 183 4.13 -17.26 -2.33
N ASP A 184 5.13 -17.78 -3.04
CA ASP A 184 5.79 -19.04 -2.70
C ASP A 184 6.71 -18.83 -1.49
N PHE A 185 6.86 -19.86 -0.65
CA PHE A 185 7.71 -19.80 0.54
C PHE A 185 8.99 -20.63 0.37
N MET A 186 10.05 -20.25 1.09
CA MET A 186 11.32 -20.99 1.06
C MET A 186 11.26 -22.24 1.92
N PRO A 187 12.03 -23.29 1.59
CA PRO A 187 12.01 -24.53 2.33
C PRO A 187 12.61 -24.37 3.73
N ARG A 188 12.19 -25.25 4.64
CA ARG A 188 12.65 -25.28 6.04
C ARG A 188 14.16 -25.14 6.20
N TRP A 189 14.96 -25.85 5.41
CA TRP A 189 16.42 -25.82 5.54
C TRP A 189 17.03 -24.45 5.20
N GLN A 190 16.42 -23.66 4.29
CA GLN A 190 16.88 -22.29 4.01
C GLN A 190 16.53 -21.35 5.15
N MET A 191 15.32 -21.50 5.72
CA MET A 191 14.89 -20.76 6.90
C MET A 191 15.83 -21.03 8.09
N LEU A 192 16.09 -22.29 8.41
CA LEU A 192 16.98 -22.69 9.50
C LEU A 192 18.39 -22.13 9.31
N LYS A 193 18.90 -22.17 8.08
CA LYS A 193 20.22 -21.60 7.76
C LYS A 193 20.28 -20.10 8.05
N VAL A 194 19.26 -19.33 7.67
CA VAL A 194 19.22 -17.88 7.97
C VAL A 194 19.14 -17.63 9.48
N LEU A 195 18.32 -18.40 10.20
CA LEU A 195 18.21 -18.28 11.65
C LEU A 195 19.54 -18.59 12.36
N GLU A 196 20.24 -19.65 11.95
CA GLU A 196 21.55 -20.02 12.51
C GLU A 196 22.63 -18.97 12.22
N GLU A 197 22.65 -18.40 11.01
CA GLU A 197 23.60 -17.35 10.62
C GLU A 197 23.38 -16.04 11.38
N GLU A 198 22.13 -15.71 11.70
CA GLU A 198 21.76 -14.41 12.29
C GLU A 198 21.65 -14.45 13.81
N LEU A 199 21.05 -15.51 14.36
CA LEU A 199 20.73 -15.63 15.78
C LEU A 199 21.64 -16.61 16.52
N GLY A 200 22.53 -17.32 15.79
CA GLY A 200 23.43 -18.34 16.34
C GLY A 200 22.86 -19.76 16.25
N ARG A 201 23.72 -20.76 16.50
CA ARG A 201 23.33 -22.19 16.46
C ARG A 201 22.35 -22.57 17.57
N ASP A 202 22.26 -21.76 18.61
CA ASP A 202 21.40 -21.90 19.78
C ASP A 202 20.15 -21.01 19.70
N TRP A 203 19.76 -20.55 18.50
CA TRP A 203 18.59 -19.67 18.33
C TRP A 203 17.30 -20.27 18.91
N GLN A 204 17.16 -21.60 18.94
CA GLN A 204 16.02 -22.29 19.57
C GLN A 204 15.95 -22.04 21.08
N ALA A 205 17.03 -21.60 21.72
CA ALA A 205 16.98 -21.18 23.12
C ALA A 205 16.18 -19.88 23.30
N LYS A 206 16.10 -19.01 22.28
CA LYS A 206 15.45 -17.69 22.33
C LYS A 206 13.92 -17.76 22.20
N VAL A 207 13.38 -18.85 21.69
CA VAL A 207 11.93 -19.06 21.50
C VAL A 207 11.48 -20.36 22.17
N ALA A 208 10.22 -20.47 22.57
CA ALA A 208 9.63 -21.73 23.00
C ALA A 208 9.23 -22.60 21.80
N SER A 209 8.70 -21.98 20.75
CA SER A 209 8.36 -22.65 19.49
C SER A 209 8.39 -21.67 18.32
N LEU A 210 8.60 -22.20 17.13
CA LEU A 210 8.51 -21.49 15.85
C LEU A 210 7.89 -22.43 14.82
N GLU A 211 6.78 -22.01 14.21
CA GLU A 211 6.11 -22.78 13.16
C GLU A 211 6.97 -22.83 11.90
N GLU A 212 7.21 -24.02 11.38
CA GLU A 212 8.10 -24.23 10.22
C GLU A 212 7.46 -23.76 8.91
N VAL A 213 6.14 -23.81 8.82
CA VAL A 213 5.37 -23.30 7.69
C VAL A 213 5.03 -21.84 7.98
N PRO A 214 5.43 -20.89 7.12
CA PRO A 214 5.08 -19.49 7.32
C PRO A 214 3.58 -19.27 7.13
N PHE A 215 2.99 -18.33 7.86
CA PHE A 215 1.59 -17.95 7.65
C PHE A 215 1.45 -16.80 6.64
N ALA A 216 2.53 -16.06 6.38
CA ALA A 216 2.57 -15.00 5.38
C ALA A 216 3.91 -15.00 4.64
N ALA A 217 3.87 -14.65 3.35
CA ALA A 217 5.05 -14.46 2.53
C ALA A 217 5.07 -13.01 2.02
N ALA A 218 6.24 -12.38 2.10
CA ALA A 218 6.49 -11.00 1.73
C ALA A 218 7.40 -10.93 0.49
N SER A 219 7.64 -9.73 -0.02
CA SER A 219 8.47 -9.46 -1.21
C SER A 219 9.89 -10.04 -1.09
N ILE A 220 10.53 -9.82 0.07
CA ILE A 220 11.95 -10.14 0.32
C ILE A 220 12.17 -11.18 1.42
N GLY A 221 11.10 -11.72 2.01
CA GLY A 221 11.16 -12.67 3.12
C GLY A 221 9.82 -13.36 3.38
N GLN A 222 9.73 -14.06 4.50
CA GLN A 222 8.52 -14.76 4.94
C GLN A 222 8.34 -14.64 6.45
N VAL A 223 7.11 -14.74 6.93
CA VAL A 223 6.76 -14.51 8.34
C VAL A 223 6.25 -15.80 8.97
N HIS A 224 6.90 -16.18 10.06
CA HIS A 224 6.59 -17.37 10.85
C HIS A 224 5.93 -16.98 12.16
N GLN A 225 4.95 -17.78 12.58
CA GLN A 225 4.38 -17.66 13.91
C GLN A 225 5.31 -18.36 14.90
N GLY A 226 5.56 -17.74 16.04
CA GLY A 226 6.32 -18.34 17.14
C GLY A 226 5.72 -17.99 18.49
N MET A 227 6.34 -18.52 19.53
CA MET A 227 6.01 -18.25 20.92
C MET A 227 7.30 -18.09 21.71
N LEU A 228 7.39 -17.06 22.55
CA LEU A 228 8.47 -16.87 23.51
C LEU A 228 8.27 -17.77 24.74
N ARG A 229 9.31 -17.90 25.56
CA ARG A 229 9.28 -18.76 26.78
C ARG A 229 8.33 -18.25 27.86
N ASP A 230 8.02 -16.97 27.86
CA ASP A 230 7.01 -16.36 28.74
C ASP A 230 5.57 -16.54 28.23
N GLY A 231 5.39 -17.20 27.08
CA GLY A 231 4.08 -17.43 26.44
C GLY A 231 3.66 -16.35 25.45
N THR A 232 4.45 -15.29 25.25
CA THR A 232 4.14 -14.23 24.28
C THR A 232 4.17 -14.78 22.85
N GLU A 233 3.06 -14.62 22.10
CA GLU A 233 3.03 -14.95 20.67
C GLU A 233 3.80 -13.91 19.85
N VAL A 234 4.62 -14.36 18.91
CA VAL A 234 5.47 -13.51 18.07
C VAL A 234 5.31 -13.82 16.59
N ALA A 235 5.48 -12.80 15.77
CA ALA A 235 5.69 -12.91 14.33
C ALA A 235 7.19 -12.71 14.04
N VAL A 236 7.82 -13.69 13.40
CA VAL A 236 9.24 -13.67 13.04
C VAL A 236 9.37 -13.59 11.53
N LYS A 237 9.72 -12.40 11.04
CA LYS A 237 9.99 -12.11 9.62
C LYS A 237 11.44 -12.49 9.30
N ILE A 238 11.63 -13.39 8.35
CA ILE A 238 12.93 -13.95 7.96
C ILE A 238 13.17 -13.63 6.49
N GLN A 239 14.27 -12.95 6.20
CA GLN A 239 14.66 -12.57 4.84
C GLN A 239 15.05 -13.80 4.00
N TYR A 240 14.75 -13.77 2.70
CA TYR A 240 15.24 -14.80 1.79
C TYR A 240 16.76 -14.71 1.59
N PRO A 241 17.48 -15.85 1.50
CA PRO A 241 18.93 -15.85 1.30
C PRO A 241 19.35 -15.11 0.03
N GLY A 242 20.40 -14.28 0.14
CA GLY A 242 21.07 -13.68 -1.01
C GLY A 242 20.39 -12.45 -1.62
N VAL A 243 19.25 -12.00 -1.08
CA VAL A 243 18.47 -10.88 -1.65
C VAL A 243 19.25 -9.56 -1.58
N ALA A 244 19.79 -9.21 -0.42
CA ALA A 244 20.54 -7.95 -0.25
C ALA A 244 21.75 -7.88 -1.20
N GLN A 245 22.45 -9.00 -1.40
CA GLN A 245 23.64 -9.08 -2.26
C GLN A 245 23.29 -9.07 -3.75
N SER A 246 22.04 -9.33 -4.13
CA SER A 246 21.60 -9.47 -5.51
C SER A 246 20.77 -8.31 -6.03
N ILE A 247 20.44 -7.30 -5.22
CA ILE A 247 19.60 -6.15 -5.61
C ILE A 247 20.03 -5.58 -6.97
N GLN A 248 21.31 -5.20 -7.10
CA GLN A 248 21.83 -4.60 -8.32
C GLN A 248 21.68 -5.52 -9.54
N SER A 249 22.12 -6.78 -9.41
CA SER A 249 22.11 -7.74 -10.52
C SER A 249 20.68 -8.12 -10.91
N ASP A 250 19.78 -8.27 -9.93
CA ASP A 250 18.40 -8.65 -10.19
C ASP A 250 17.64 -7.55 -10.92
N ILE A 251 17.87 -6.28 -10.55
CA ILE A 251 17.32 -5.13 -11.27
C ILE A 251 17.87 -5.08 -12.69
N GLN A 252 19.18 -5.15 -12.88
CA GLN A 252 19.79 -5.11 -14.21
C GLN A 252 19.30 -6.25 -15.12
N ASN A 253 19.22 -7.48 -14.59
CA ASN A 253 18.73 -8.63 -15.34
C ASN A 253 17.25 -8.50 -15.69
N LEU A 254 16.41 -8.04 -14.75
CA LEU A 254 15.00 -7.79 -15.01
C LEU A 254 14.82 -6.73 -16.10
N LEU A 255 15.56 -5.62 -16.03
CA LEU A 255 15.52 -4.58 -17.05
C LEU A 255 15.95 -5.09 -18.42
N ALA A 256 17.01 -5.90 -18.50
CA ALA A 256 17.46 -6.50 -19.75
C ALA A 256 16.35 -7.37 -20.38
N VAL A 257 15.70 -8.22 -19.57
CA VAL A 257 14.58 -9.06 -20.04
C VAL A 257 13.38 -8.23 -20.48
N LEU A 258 13.01 -7.20 -19.71
CA LEU A 258 11.88 -6.34 -20.06
C LEU A 258 12.15 -5.54 -21.34
N LYS A 259 13.37 -5.05 -21.56
CA LYS A 259 13.78 -4.38 -22.82
C LYS A 259 13.69 -5.30 -24.03
N MET A 260 13.98 -6.60 -23.87
CA MET A 260 13.88 -7.58 -24.96
C MET A 260 12.44 -7.98 -25.27
N SER A 261 11.56 -7.98 -24.26
CA SER A 261 10.18 -8.49 -24.38
C SER A 261 9.13 -7.41 -24.59
N VAL A 262 9.42 -6.17 -24.19
CA VAL A 262 8.50 -5.04 -24.18
C VAL A 262 9.20 -3.84 -24.81
N ALA A 263 8.51 -3.15 -25.71
CA ALA A 263 8.84 -1.77 -26.05
C ALA A 263 8.51 -0.89 -24.83
N LEU A 264 9.41 -0.90 -23.83
CA LEU A 264 9.28 -0.07 -22.65
C LEU A 264 9.30 1.41 -23.09
N PRO A 265 8.43 2.26 -22.52
CA PRO A 265 8.48 3.70 -22.80
C PRO A 265 9.87 4.27 -22.52
N GLU A 266 10.39 5.11 -23.42
CA GLU A 266 11.61 5.85 -23.19
C GLU A 266 11.48 6.69 -21.91
N GLY A 267 12.48 6.64 -21.03
CA GLY A 267 12.49 7.38 -19.76
C GLY A 267 11.88 6.67 -18.54
N LEU A 268 11.21 5.51 -18.69
CA LEU A 268 10.62 4.77 -17.55
C LEU A 268 11.66 4.37 -16.48
N PHE A 269 12.92 4.20 -16.91
CA PHE A 269 14.05 3.83 -16.05
C PHE A 269 15.21 4.81 -16.18
N ALA A 270 14.94 6.10 -16.03
CA ALA A 270 16.01 7.08 -15.84
C ALA A 270 16.97 6.62 -14.72
N GLU A 271 18.28 6.83 -14.89
CA GLU A 271 19.31 6.30 -13.98
C GLU A 271 19.06 6.71 -12.51
N GLN A 272 18.61 7.95 -12.31
CA GLN A 272 18.25 8.49 -10.99
C GLN A 272 17.09 7.72 -10.34
N SER A 273 16.08 7.32 -11.11
CA SER A 273 14.97 6.48 -10.63
C SER A 273 15.43 5.08 -10.24
N LEU A 274 16.40 4.52 -10.99
CA LEU A 274 16.99 3.21 -10.67
C LEU A 274 17.83 3.25 -9.39
N GLN A 275 18.56 4.34 -9.16
CA GLN A 275 19.32 4.54 -7.92
C GLN A 275 18.39 4.66 -6.71
N ALA A 276 17.32 5.46 -6.81
CA ALA A 276 16.31 5.57 -5.75
C ALA A 276 15.65 4.22 -5.44
N LEU A 277 15.32 3.45 -6.49
CA LEU A 277 14.76 2.10 -6.34
C LEU A 277 15.73 1.13 -5.65
N GLN A 278 17.01 1.16 -6.00
CA GLN A 278 18.04 0.35 -5.32
C GLN A 278 18.17 0.73 -3.85
N GLN A 279 18.11 2.02 -3.53
CA GLN A 279 18.19 2.52 -2.16
C GLN A 279 16.98 2.08 -1.33
N GLU A 280 15.77 2.17 -1.90
CA GLU A 280 14.52 1.72 -1.25
C GLU A 280 14.59 0.21 -0.95
N LEU A 281 15.06 -0.59 -1.91
CA LEU A 281 15.26 -2.04 -1.72
C LEU A 281 16.33 -2.37 -0.69
N ALA A 282 17.40 -1.56 -0.62
CA ALA A 282 18.45 -1.73 0.38
C ALA A 282 17.90 -1.44 1.79
N TRP A 283 17.07 -0.41 1.96
CA TRP A 283 16.39 -0.13 3.22
C TRP A 283 15.42 -1.24 3.63
N GLU A 284 14.68 -1.82 2.69
CA GLU A 284 13.82 -2.98 2.99
C GLU A 284 14.64 -4.20 3.44
N CYS A 285 15.88 -4.34 2.96
CA CYS A 285 16.74 -5.46 3.34
C CYS A 285 17.43 -5.29 4.70
N ASP A 286 17.30 -4.14 5.38
CA ASP A 286 17.85 -3.91 6.70
C ASP A 286 16.76 -3.94 7.78
N TYR A 287 16.56 -5.12 8.37
CA TYR A 287 15.56 -5.31 9.42
C TYR A 287 15.90 -4.63 10.75
N ARG A 288 17.15 -4.21 10.99
CA ARG A 288 17.47 -3.38 12.16
C ARG A 288 16.90 -1.98 12.00
N ARG A 289 16.99 -1.44 10.78
CA ARG A 289 16.37 -0.15 10.44
C ARG A 289 14.86 -0.22 10.59
N GLU A 290 14.21 -1.26 10.07
CA GLU A 290 12.76 -1.47 10.23
C GLU A 290 12.36 -1.59 11.71
N ALA A 291 13.11 -2.36 12.52
CA ALA A 291 12.91 -2.48 13.96
C ALA A 291 12.98 -1.12 14.69
N ALA A 292 13.99 -0.30 14.36
CA ALA A 292 14.15 1.04 14.93
C ALA A 292 12.98 1.96 14.54
N CYS A 293 12.53 1.90 13.29
CA CYS A 293 11.36 2.66 12.83
C CYS A 293 10.09 2.23 13.57
N ALA A 294 9.87 0.93 13.76
CA ALA A 294 8.74 0.40 14.51
C ALA A 294 8.77 0.86 15.99
N GLN A 295 9.94 0.86 16.62
CA GLN A 295 10.11 1.36 17.99
C GLN A 295 9.80 2.86 18.09
N ASN A 296 10.28 3.66 17.13
CA ASN A 296 9.97 5.10 17.08
C ASN A 296 8.45 5.33 16.92
N PHE A 297 7.81 4.65 15.96
CA PHE A 297 6.36 4.75 15.76
C PHE A 297 5.57 4.30 16.99
N ARG A 298 6.04 3.27 17.70
CA ARG A 298 5.39 2.84 18.95
C ARG A 298 5.41 3.93 20.01
N GLN A 299 6.50 4.70 20.11
CA GLN A 299 6.59 5.84 21.04
C GLN A 299 5.69 7.00 20.59
N LEU A 300 5.73 7.35 19.30
CA LEU A 300 4.90 8.43 18.73
C LEU A 300 3.39 8.17 18.85
N LEU A 301 2.99 6.90 18.95
CA LEU A 301 1.60 6.45 19.05
C LEU A 301 1.25 5.87 20.43
N GLU A 302 2.09 6.05 21.46
CA GLU A 302 1.87 5.47 22.78
C GLU A 302 0.52 5.89 23.40
N ASP A 303 0.16 7.17 23.25
CA ASP A 303 -1.09 7.75 23.75
C ASP A 303 -2.25 7.72 22.74
N ASP A 304 -2.07 7.11 21.56
CA ASP A 304 -3.15 7.06 20.57
C ASP A 304 -4.18 5.96 20.91
N PRO A 305 -5.47 6.28 21.07
CA PRO A 305 -6.46 5.28 21.46
C PRO A 305 -6.81 4.30 20.34
N PHE A 306 -6.56 4.67 19.08
CA PHE A 306 -7.01 3.92 17.92
C PHE A 306 -5.87 3.15 17.25
N PHE A 307 -4.67 3.71 17.22
CA PHE A 307 -3.51 3.08 16.57
C PHE A 307 -2.58 2.41 17.57
N ARG A 308 -2.10 1.21 17.20
CA ARG A 308 -1.12 0.45 17.97
C ARG A 308 0.02 -0.03 17.09
N VAL A 309 1.22 -0.10 17.65
CA VAL A 309 2.38 -0.77 17.04
C VAL A 309 2.80 -1.95 17.92
N PRO A 310 2.96 -3.18 17.37
CA PRO A 310 3.42 -4.33 18.15
C PRO A 310 4.82 -4.12 18.73
N ALA A 311 5.11 -4.71 19.90
CA ALA A 311 6.44 -4.55 20.49
C ALA A 311 7.48 -5.32 19.68
N VAL A 312 8.66 -4.71 19.52
CA VAL A 312 9.82 -5.34 18.86
C VAL A 312 10.57 -6.21 19.87
N ILE A 313 10.82 -7.46 19.50
CA ILE A 313 11.55 -8.43 20.32
C ILE A 313 13.03 -8.34 19.98
N LYS A 314 13.78 -7.55 20.75
CA LYS A 314 15.18 -7.19 20.44
C LYS A 314 16.08 -8.42 20.26
N GLU A 315 15.84 -9.49 21.01
CA GLU A 315 16.60 -10.73 20.97
C GLU A 315 16.45 -11.50 19.65
N LEU A 316 15.40 -11.18 18.89
CA LEU A 316 15.05 -11.73 17.58
C LEU A 316 15.21 -10.68 16.46
N CYS A 317 15.99 -9.62 16.68
CA CYS A 317 16.21 -8.55 15.71
C CYS A 317 17.66 -8.51 15.23
N THR A 318 17.85 -8.74 13.94
CA THR A 318 19.13 -8.70 13.23
C THR A 318 18.94 -8.02 11.88
N THR A 319 19.94 -8.05 11.00
CA THR A 319 19.79 -7.46 9.66
C THR A 319 18.86 -8.27 8.77
N ARG A 320 18.70 -9.59 9.02
CA ARG A 320 17.86 -10.49 8.21
C ARG A 320 16.72 -11.17 8.98
N VAL A 321 16.59 -10.95 10.29
CA VAL A 321 15.48 -11.46 11.11
C VAL A 321 14.85 -10.32 11.91
N LEU A 322 13.52 -10.22 11.90
CA LEU A 322 12.75 -9.26 12.68
C LEU A 322 11.66 -9.98 13.47
N GLY A 323 11.77 -9.98 14.80
CA GLY A 323 10.74 -10.48 15.70
C GLY A 323 9.88 -9.34 16.27
N MET A 324 8.56 -9.49 16.18
CA MET A 324 7.58 -8.57 16.78
C MET A 324 6.48 -9.36 17.49
N GLU A 325 5.78 -8.73 18.45
CA GLU A 325 4.53 -9.29 18.98
C GLU A 325 3.57 -9.66 17.85
N LEU A 326 2.92 -10.82 17.97
CA LEU A 326 1.93 -11.24 16.97
C LEU A 326 0.68 -10.35 17.06
N ALA A 327 0.41 -9.62 15.98
CA ALA A 327 -0.79 -8.83 15.85
C ALA A 327 -2.00 -9.66 15.42
N ARG A 328 -3.20 -9.19 15.78
CA ARG A 328 -4.48 -9.80 15.40
C ARG A 328 -5.35 -8.73 14.74
N GLY A 329 -6.24 -9.16 13.85
CA GLY A 329 -7.19 -8.30 13.18
C GLY A 329 -7.41 -8.68 11.73
N VAL A 330 -8.39 -8.02 11.11
CA VAL A 330 -8.71 -8.15 9.70
C VAL A 330 -7.98 -7.05 8.93
N PRO A 331 -7.28 -7.37 7.83
CA PRO A 331 -6.68 -6.36 6.97
C PRO A 331 -7.69 -5.30 6.52
N LEU A 332 -7.28 -4.02 6.49
CA LEU A 332 -8.18 -2.92 6.12
C LEU A 332 -8.75 -3.05 4.71
N ASP A 333 -8.00 -3.67 3.80
CA ASP A 333 -8.43 -3.96 2.44
C ASP A 333 -9.50 -5.06 2.32
N GLN A 334 -9.89 -5.69 3.44
CA GLN A 334 -10.98 -6.67 3.57
C GLN A 334 -12.14 -6.15 4.44
N CYS A 335 -12.07 -4.89 4.90
CA CYS A 335 -13.06 -4.29 5.79
C CYS A 335 -14.29 -3.70 5.06
N GLN A 336 -14.55 -4.06 3.79
CA GLN A 336 -15.70 -3.51 3.04
C GLN A 336 -17.06 -3.93 3.61
N SER A 337 -17.11 -5.08 4.28
CA SER A 337 -18.33 -5.65 4.86
C SER A 337 -18.71 -5.03 6.21
N LEU A 338 -17.84 -4.19 6.80
CA LEU A 338 -18.13 -3.49 8.04
C LEU A 338 -19.22 -2.43 7.84
N SER A 339 -19.86 -2.03 8.93
CA SER A 339 -20.86 -0.95 8.91
C SER A 339 -20.26 0.34 8.35
N GLN A 340 -21.11 1.17 7.74
CA GLN A 340 -20.66 2.45 7.16
C GLN A 340 -19.97 3.33 8.21
N ASP A 341 -20.47 3.35 9.44
CA ASP A 341 -19.88 4.15 10.53
C ASP A 341 -18.46 3.70 10.87
N ILE A 342 -18.22 2.38 10.97
CA ILE A 342 -16.87 1.86 11.24
C ILE A 342 -15.94 2.15 10.06
N ARG A 343 -16.42 2.00 8.82
CA ARG A 343 -15.62 2.35 7.63
C ARG A 343 -15.25 3.83 7.60
N ASN A 344 -16.20 4.71 7.91
CA ASN A 344 -15.95 6.15 8.02
C ASN A 344 -14.92 6.46 9.13
N GLN A 345 -15.06 5.83 10.29
CA GLN A 345 -14.14 6.04 11.42
C GLN A 345 -12.71 5.57 11.10
N ILE A 346 -12.56 4.37 10.50
CA ILE A 346 -11.25 3.86 10.04
C ILE A 346 -10.61 4.87 9.09
N CYS A 347 -11.35 5.30 8.06
CA CYS A 347 -10.84 6.24 7.06
C CYS A 347 -10.49 7.61 7.64
N PHE A 348 -11.32 8.13 8.55
CA PHE A 348 -11.05 9.38 9.26
C PHE A 348 -9.74 9.27 10.07
N GLN A 349 -9.58 8.18 10.83
CA GLN A 349 -8.37 7.96 11.62
C GLN A 349 -7.14 7.74 10.74
N LEU A 350 -7.27 7.06 9.60
CA LEU A 350 -6.17 6.91 8.64
C LEU A 350 -5.69 8.26 8.08
N LEU A 351 -6.62 9.16 7.70
CA LEU A 351 -6.24 10.50 7.26
C LEU A 351 -5.65 11.32 8.40
N ARG A 352 -6.20 11.22 9.62
CA ARG A 352 -5.61 11.84 10.82
C ARG A 352 -4.18 11.37 11.04
N LEU A 353 -3.92 10.07 10.94
CA LEU A 353 -2.57 9.50 11.04
C LEU A 353 -1.65 10.09 9.97
N CYS A 354 -2.06 10.11 8.70
CA CYS A 354 -1.24 10.66 7.60
C CYS A 354 -0.87 12.13 7.84
N LEU A 355 -1.81 12.93 8.34
CA LEU A 355 -1.57 14.33 8.68
C LEU A 355 -0.62 14.48 9.87
N ARG A 356 -0.76 13.65 10.92
CA ARG A 356 0.17 13.63 12.06
C ARG A 356 1.57 13.19 11.65
N GLU A 357 1.69 12.12 10.86
CA GLU A 357 2.97 11.63 10.33
C GLU A 357 3.76 12.74 9.62
N LEU A 358 3.07 13.55 8.82
CA LEU A 358 3.72 14.59 8.03
C LEU A 358 3.99 15.87 8.82
N PHE A 359 2.99 16.36 9.56
CA PHE A 359 3.03 17.70 10.15
C PHE A 359 3.34 17.71 11.66
N GLU A 360 3.06 16.61 12.37
CA GLU A 360 3.35 16.50 13.81
C GLU A 360 4.69 15.77 14.03
N PHE A 361 4.80 14.55 13.49
CA PHE A 361 5.96 13.68 13.70
C PHE A 361 7.12 14.02 12.77
N ARG A 362 6.82 14.55 11.57
CA ARG A 362 7.77 14.65 10.45
C ARG A 362 8.47 13.31 10.15
N PHE A 363 7.76 12.22 10.44
CA PHE A 363 8.20 10.85 10.26
C PHE A 363 7.00 10.04 9.79
N MET A 364 7.08 9.54 8.56
CA MET A 364 5.95 8.93 7.85
C MET A 364 6.30 7.55 7.34
N GLN A 365 5.38 6.60 7.52
CA GLN A 365 5.40 5.33 6.81
C GLN A 365 4.92 5.57 5.38
N THR A 366 5.80 5.40 4.40
CA THR A 366 5.50 5.77 3.00
C THR A 366 4.94 4.63 2.13
N ASP A 367 4.79 3.43 2.71
CA ASP A 367 4.17 2.28 2.03
C ASP A 367 2.63 2.45 1.97
N PRO A 368 2.02 2.45 0.76
CA PRO A 368 0.56 2.55 0.60
C PRO A 368 -0.18 1.22 0.83
N ASN A 369 0.50 0.14 1.23
CA ASN A 369 -0.14 -1.17 1.38
C ASN A 369 -1.00 -1.27 2.65
N TRP A 370 -2.31 -1.03 2.50
CA TRP A 370 -3.29 -1.13 3.59
C TRP A 370 -3.52 -2.56 4.12
N ALA A 371 -3.00 -3.59 3.45
CA ALA A 371 -3.02 -4.94 4.01
C ALA A 371 -2.10 -5.07 5.25
N ASN A 372 -1.14 -4.15 5.43
CA ASN A 372 -0.27 -4.07 6.59
C ASN A 372 -0.91 -3.34 7.80
N PHE A 373 -2.20 -3.00 7.71
CA PHE A 373 -2.99 -2.40 8.77
C PHE A 373 -4.09 -3.40 9.16
N LEU A 374 -4.06 -3.85 10.41
CA LEU A 374 -5.00 -4.85 10.92
C LEU A 374 -6.02 -4.20 11.85
N TYR A 375 -7.29 -4.19 11.46
CA TYR A 375 -8.37 -3.76 12.31
C TYR A 375 -8.87 -4.89 13.20
N ASP A 376 -8.82 -4.69 14.51
CA ASP A 376 -9.38 -5.59 15.50
C ASP A 376 -10.71 -5.04 16.02
N ALA A 377 -11.82 -5.67 15.64
CA ALA A 377 -13.15 -5.29 16.06
C ALA A 377 -13.39 -5.41 17.57
N SER A 378 -12.60 -6.24 18.28
CA SER A 378 -12.79 -6.46 19.72
C SER A 378 -12.19 -5.36 20.59
N SER A 379 -11.02 -4.84 20.19
CA SER A 379 -10.37 -3.70 20.83
C SER A 379 -10.74 -2.37 20.17
N HIS A 380 -11.34 -2.41 18.98
CA HIS A 380 -11.62 -1.25 18.15
C HIS A 380 -10.36 -0.45 17.80
N GLN A 381 -9.25 -1.17 17.55
CA GLN A 381 -7.95 -0.59 17.23
C GLN A 381 -7.43 -1.07 15.87
N VAL A 382 -6.54 -0.29 15.28
CA VAL A 382 -5.77 -0.64 14.09
C VAL A 382 -4.31 -0.85 14.46
N THR A 383 -3.79 -2.04 14.16
CA THR A 383 -2.38 -2.37 14.37
C THR A 383 -1.58 -2.16 13.08
N LEU A 384 -0.48 -1.41 13.17
CA LEU A 384 0.43 -1.13 12.06
C LEU A 384 1.61 -2.13 12.07
N LEU A 385 1.94 -2.72 10.92
CA LEU A 385 2.91 -3.84 10.86
C LEU A 385 4.20 -3.57 10.08
N ASP A 386 4.17 -2.74 9.05
CA ASP A 386 5.30 -2.59 8.12
C ASP A 386 5.88 -1.18 8.21
N PHE A 387 7.14 -1.09 8.63
CA PHE A 387 7.84 0.17 8.82
C PHE A 387 9.07 0.29 7.92
N GLY A 388 9.26 -0.64 6.97
CA GLY A 388 10.45 -0.70 6.11
C GLY A 388 10.63 0.56 5.26
N ALA A 389 9.53 1.14 4.80
CA ALA A 389 9.51 2.36 3.99
C ALA A 389 9.31 3.66 4.81
N SER A 390 9.62 3.66 6.11
CA SER A 390 9.49 4.87 6.94
C SER A 390 10.57 5.90 6.61
N ARG A 391 10.22 7.19 6.60
CA ARG A 391 11.14 8.29 6.26
C ARG A 391 10.88 9.52 7.12
N GLU A 392 11.96 10.24 7.40
CA GLU A 392 11.92 11.59 7.98
C GLU A 392 11.71 12.64 6.89
N PHE A 393 11.03 13.72 7.24
CA PHE A 393 10.78 14.86 6.36
C PHE A 393 11.36 16.14 6.97
N GLY A 394 12.11 16.87 6.15
CA GLY A 394 12.70 18.13 6.58
C GLY A 394 11.65 19.19 6.88
N THR A 395 11.94 20.01 7.88
CA THR A 395 11.17 21.19 8.29
C THR A 395 10.76 22.10 7.12
N GLU A 396 11.72 22.47 6.28
CA GLU A 396 11.49 23.34 5.13
C GLU A 396 10.48 22.71 4.16
N PHE A 397 10.66 21.42 3.87
CA PHE A 397 9.75 20.67 3.01
C PHE A 397 8.32 20.66 3.58
N THR A 398 8.14 20.36 4.88
CA THR A 398 6.81 20.32 5.48
C THR A 398 6.16 21.71 5.60
N ASP A 399 6.95 22.76 5.82
CA ASP A 399 6.49 24.16 5.84
C ASP A 399 5.91 24.58 4.49
N HIS A 400 6.57 24.27 3.39
CA HIS A 400 6.02 24.56 2.07
C HIS A 400 4.87 23.61 1.70
N TYR A 401 4.94 22.33 2.10
CA TYR A 401 3.92 21.36 1.74
C TYR A 401 2.57 21.65 2.39
N ILE A 402 2.54 22.02 3.67
CA ILE A 402 1.29 22.35 4.35
C ILE A 402 0.59 23.56 3.71
N GLU A 403 1.38 24.51 3.21
CA GLU A 403 0.90 25.69 2.49
C GLU A 403 0.33 25.34 1.11
N VAL A 404 0.89 24.36 0.40
CA VAL A 404 0.28 23.85 -0.85
C VAL A 404 -1.10 23.27 -0.57
N VAL A 405 -1.24 22.44 0.48
CA VAL A 405 -2.53 21.84 0.82
C VAL A 405 -3.54 22.90 1.25
N MET A 406 -3.12 23.90 2.03
CA MET A 406 -3.98 25.02 2.44
C MET A 406 -4.42 25.89 1.25
N ALA A 407 -3.50 26.18 0.33
CA ALA A 407 -3.82 26.93 -0.88
C ALA A 407 -4.84 26.17 -1.74
N ALA A 408 -4.66 24.87 -1.91
CA ALA A 408 -5.60 24.01 -2.63
C ALA A 408 -6.98 23.97 -1.95
N ALA A 409 -7.01 23.83 -0.62
CA ALA A 409 -8.24 23.84 0.16
C ALA A 409 -8.98 25.20 0.10
N SER A 410 -8.25 26.29 -0.12
CA SER A 410 -8.79 27.66 -0.17
C SER A 410 -9.13 28.15 -1.58
N GLY A 411 -8.86 27.36 -2.63
CA GLY A 411 -9.09 27.79 -4.01
C GLY A 411 -7.96 28.63 -4.62
N ASP A 412 -6.83 28.82 -3.93
CA ASP A 412 -5.75 29.72 -4.32
C ASP A 412 -4.74 29.03 -5.27
N ARG A 413 -5.07 29.07 -6.57
CA ARG A 413 -4.27 28.44 -7.63
C ARG A 413 -2.88 29.06 -7.79
N ASP A 414 -2.75 30.36 -7.60
CA ASP A 414 -1.48 31.07 -7.76
C ASP A 414 -0.51 30.69 -6.64
N ARG A 415 -1.02 30.60 -5.40
CA ARG A 415 -0.22 30.14 -4.26
C ARG A 415 0.14 28.66 -4.38
N VAL A 416 -0.74 27.81 -4.93
CA VAL A 416 -0.38 26.41 -5.26
C VAL A 416 0.79 26.37 -6.24
N LEU A 417 0.77 27.18 -7.30
CA LEU A 417 1.85 27.25 -8.28
C LEU A 417 3.17 27.71 -7.64
N GLN A 418 3.11 28.82 -6.89
CA GLN A 418 4.28 29.39 -6.22
C GLN A 418 4.91 28.40 -5.23
N LYS A 419 4.10 27.81 -4.33
CA LYS A 419 4.61 26.86 -3.33
C LYS A 419 5.08 25.54 -3.95
N SER A 420 4.50 25.12 -5.07
CA SER A 420 5.00 23.98 -5.85
C SER A 420 6.38 24.25 -6.48
N GLN A 421 6.71 25.50 -6.82
CA GLN A 421 8.05 25.90 -7.26
C GLN A 421 9.04 25.93 -6.09
N ASP A 422 8.63 26.46 -4.93
CA ASP A 422 9.45 26.44 -3.70
C ASP A 422 9.86 25.01 -3.32
N LEU A 423 8.91 24.06 -3.42
CA LEU A 423 9.13 22.62 -3.20
C LEU A 423 9.92 21.93 -4.32
N ARG A 424 10.27 22.65 -5.38
CA ARG A 424 10.92 22.12 -6.59
C ARG A 424 10.12 21.00 -7.26
N PHE A 425 8.79 21.00 -7.10
CA PHE A 425 7.90 20.17 -7.93
C PHE A 425 7.87 20.68 -9.36
N LEU A 426 8.04 21.99 -9.51
CA LEU A 426 8.19 22.73 -10.75
C LEU A 426 9.53 23.46 -10.72
N THR A 427 10.21 23.50 -11.86
CA THR A 427 11.45 24.26 -12.07
C THR A 427 11.18 25.74 -12.37
N GLY A 428 9.94 26.08 -12.75
CA GLY A 428 9.55 27.41 -13.21
C GLY A 428 9.72 27.61 -14.71
N PHE A 429 10.30 26.64 -15.43
CA PHE A 429 10.53 26.67 -16.88
C PHE A 429 9.58 25.74 -17.65
N GLU A 430 8.63 25.11 -16.96
CA GLU A 430 7.65 24.22 -17.57
C GLU A 430 6.73 24.96 -18.55
N THR A 431 6.18 24.20 -19.51
CA THR A 431 5.15 24.75 -20.40
C THR A 431 3.92 25.15 -19.59
N LYS A 432 3.20 26.18 -20.05
CA LYS A 432 1.95 26.61 -19.40
C LYS A 432 0.97 25.45 -19.23
N ALA A 433 0.84 24.59 -20.24
CA ALA A 433 -0.01 23.40 -20.18
C ALA A 433 0.37 22.44 -19.03
N PHE A 434 1.67 22.27 -18.76
CA PHE A 434 2.13 21.44 -17.66
C PHE A 434 1.84 22.08 -16.31
N SER A 435 2.16 23.37 -16.15
CA SER A 435 1.89 24.11 -14.91
C SER A 435 0.40 24.12 -14.59
N ASP A 436 -0.45 24.39 -15.57
CA ASP A 436 -1.91 24.37 -15.42
C ASP A 436 -2.41 22.97 -15.04
N ALA A 437 -1.88 21.93 -15.68
CA ALA A 437 -2.22 20.54 -15.34
C ALA A 437 -1.78 20.15 -13.93
N HIS A 438 -0.59 20.60 -13.48
CA HIS A 438 -0.10 20.32 -12.13
C HIS A 438 -0.97 21.02 -11.09
N VAL A 439 -1.25 22.31 -11.28
CA VAL A 439 -2.13 23.08 -10.38
C VAL A 439 -3.52 22.45 -10.32
N GLU A 440 -4.13 22.16 -11.47
CA GLU A 440 -5.46 21.51 -11.52
C GLU A 440 -5.47 20.19 -10.74
N ALA A 441 -4.44 19.40 -10.91
CA ALA A 441 -4.34 18.11 -10.28
C ALA A 441 -4.17 18.25 -8.75
N VAL A 442 -3.44 19.26 -8.26
CA VAL A 442 -3.34 19.60 -6.83
C VAL A 442 -4.69 20.13 -6.30
N MET A 443 -5.40 20.96 -7.08
CA MET A 443 -6.73 21.45 -6.71
C MET A 443 -7.71 20.29 -6.51
N ILE A 444 -7.74 19.31 -7.42
CA ILE A 444 -8.58 18.11 -7.31
C ILE A 444 -8.27 17.35 -6.02
N LEU A 445 -6.99 17.18 -5.67
CA LEU A 445 -6.58 16.50 -4.44
C LEU A 445 -6.90 17.33 -3.17
N GLY A 446 -7.05 18.64 -3.30
CA GLY A 446 -7.45 19.57 -2.24
C GLY A 446 -8.96 19.57 -1.95
N GLU A 447 -9.80 19.08 -2.86
CA GLU A 447 -11.26 19.12 -2.72
C GLU A 447 -11.81 18.52 -1.42
N PRO A 448 -11.31 17.37 -0.93
CA PRO A 448 -11.78 16.82 0.34
C PRO A 448 -11.55 17.80 1.50
N PHE A 449 -10.44 18.57 1.46
CA PHE A 449 -10.09 19.55 2.48
C PHE A 449 -10.82 20.90 2.30
N ALA A 450 -11.33 21.19 1.11
CA ALA A 450 -12.15 22.39 0.84
C ALA A 450 -13.64 22.19 1.19
N THR A 451 -14.14 20.97 1.02
CA THR A 451 -15.58 20.64 1.13
C THR A 451 -16.08 20.82 2.56
N PRO A 452 -17.12 21.65 2.81
CA PRO A 452 -17.78 21.71 4.11
C PRO A 452 -18.54 20.40 4.39
N GLY A 453 -18.31 19.80 5.56
CA GLY A 453 -18.97 18.56 5.97
C GLY A 453 -18.36 17.29 5.34
N PRO A 454 -19.10 16.16 5.34
CA PRO A 454 -18.58 14.90 4.84
C PRO A 454 -18.34 14.90 3.32
N TYR A 455 -17.12 14.53 2.90
CA TYR A 455 -16.76 14.27 1.51
C TYR A 455 -16.98 12.79 1.17
N ASP A 456 -17.65 12.52 0.05
CA ASP A 456 -17.89 11.15 -0.45
C ASP A 456 -16.73 10.67 -1.33
N PHE A 457 -15.87 9.84 -0.76
CA PHE A 457 -14.75 9.21 -1.50
C PHE A 457 -15.21 8.09 -2.45
N GLY A 458 -16.43 7.55 -2.26
CA GLY A 458 -17.02 6.49 -3.07
C GLY A 458 -17.62 6.95 -4.39
N ALA A 459 -17.89 8.26 -4.56
CA ALA A 459 -18.47 8.82 -5.78
C ALA A 459 -17.61 8.64 -7.04
N GLY A 460 -16.29 8.42 -6.88
CA GLY A 460 -15.41 7.91 -7.95
C GLY A 460 -14.97 8.92 -9.01
N ASP A 461 -15.15 10.22 -8.79
CA ASP A 461 -14.81 11.26 -9.77
C ASP A 461 -13.35 11.75 -9.67
N THR A 462 -12.82 11.86 -8.45
CA THR A 462 -11.46 12.35 -8.16
C THR A 462 -10.39 11.58 -8.92
N ALA A 463 -10.46 10.24 -8.89
CA ALA A 463 -9.53 9.35 -9.56
C ALA A 463 -9.52 9.54 -11.09
N ARG A 464 -10.71 9.67 -11.68
CA ARG A 464 -10.88 9.84 -13.13
C ARG A 464 -10.35 11.20 -13.59
N ARG A 465 -10.62 12.25 -12.82
CA ARG A 465 -10.17 13.62 -13.13
C ARG A 465 -8.65 13.74 -13.05
N VAL A 466 -8.04 13.17 -12.00
CA VAL A 466 -6.58 13.05 -11.91
C VAL A 466 -6.00 12.26 -13.08
N GLN A 467 -6.64 11.16 -13.48
CA GLN A 467 -6.19 10.36 -14.62
C GLN A 467 -6.16 11.14 -15.94
N GLY A 468 -7.11 12.05 -16.15
CA GLY A 468 -7.15 12.88 -17.36
C GLY A 468 -5.93 13.79 -17.53
N LEU A 469 -5.23 14.12 -16.44
CA LEU A 469 -4.11 15.06 -16.43
C LEU A 469 -2.74 14.35 -16.59
N ILE A 470 -2.70 13.03 -16.36
CA ILE A 470 -1.48 12.22 -16.45
C ILE A 470 -0.73 12.38 -17.79
N PRO A 471 -1.37 12.31 -18.97
CA PRO A 471 -0.64 12.36 -20.23
C PRO A 471 0.15 13.67 -20.40
N VAL A 472 -0.46 14.79 -20.01
CA VAL A 472 0.17 16.12 -20.05
C VAL A 472 1.36 16.19 -19.07
N LEU A 473 1.16 15.65 -17.87
CA LEU A 473 2.18 15.63 -16.79
C LEU A 473 3.34 14.67 -17.07
N LEU A 474 3.20 13.74 -18.02
CA LEU A 474 4.30 12.88 -18.45
C LEU A 474 5.03 13.44 -19.68
N GLN A 475 4.29 13.99 -20.65
CA GLN A 475 4.88 14.48 -21.91
C GLN A 475 5.75 15.72 -21.75
N HIS A 476 5.39 16.62 -20.83
CA HIS A 476 6.04 17.93 -20.70
C HIS A 476 6.92 18.06 -19.44
N ARG A 477 7.22 16.96 -18.75
CA ARG A 477 8.00 16.99 -17.51
C ARG A 477 9.48 17.23 -17.82
N LEU A 478 10.02 18.33 -17.28
CA LEU A 478 11.44 18.70 -17.46
C LEU A 478 12.39 17.97 -16.51
N ARG A 479 11.96 17.67 -15.28
CA ARG A 479 12.79 16.98 -14.27
C ARG A 479 11.94 16.08 -13.36
N PRO A 480 12.46 14.94 -12.90
CA PRO A 480 11.80 14.19 -11.83
C PRO A 480 11.76 15.03 -10.54
N PRO A 481 10.64 15.03 -9.79
CA PRO A 481 10.56 15.66 -8.47
C PRO A 481 11.51 14.99 -7.46
N PRO A 482 11.77 15.66 -6.32
CA PRO A 482 12.56 15.09 -5.23
C PRO A 482 12.04 13.73 -4.78
N GLU A 483 12.93 12.88 -4.28
CA GLU A 483 12.59 11.51 -3.86
C GLU A 483 11.54 11.49 -2.73
N GLU A 484 11.67 12.40 -1.77
CA GLU A 484 10.75 12.60 -0.64
C GLU A 484 9.32 12.88 -1.12
N THR A 485 9.19 13.64 -2.21
CA THR A 485 7.91 13.95 -2.85
C THR A 485 7.20 12.72 -3.35
N TYR A 486 7.94 11.79 -3.98
CA TYR A 486 7.33 10.55 -4.45
C TYR A 486 6.79 9.73 -3.29
N ALA A 487 7.59 9.56 -2.24
CA ALA A 487 7.22 8.75 -1.08
C ALA A 487 5.97 9.30 -0.38
N LEU A 488 5.94 10.61 -0.13
CA LEU A 488 4.78 11.29 0.46
C LEU A 488 3.52 11.15 -0.40
N HIS A 489 3.64 11.46 -1.68
CA HIS A 489 2.52 11.42 -2.61
C HIS A 489 1.94 10.01 -2.78
N ARG A 490 2.78 8.97 -2.72
CA ARG A 490 2.30 7.57 -2.72
C ARG A 490 1.45 7.27 -1.50
N LYS A 491 1.88 7.69 -0.30
CA LYS A 491 1.13 7.48 0.94
C LYS A 491 -0.22 8.20 0.95
N LEU A 492 -0.27 9.47 0.55
CA LEU A 492 -1.52 10.23 0.46
C LEU A 492 -2.48 9.65 -0.58
N ALA A 493 -1.98 9.32 -1.78
CA ALA A 493 -2.76 8.64 -2.80
C ALA A 493 -3.31 7.30 -2.30
N GLY A 494 -2.48 6.52 -1.62
CA GLY A 494 -2.88 5.30 -0.93
C GLY A 494 -4.04 5.56 0.03
N ALA A 495 -3.95 6.61 0.86
CA ALA A 495 -4.96 6.87 1.90
C ALA A 495 -6.31 7.23 1.28
N PHE A 496 -6.29 8.05 0.23
CA PHE A 496 -7.49 8.43 -0.51
C PHE A 496 -8.12 7.22 -1.22
N LEU A 497 -7.29 6.33 -1.76
CA LEU A 497 -7.73 5.06 -2.35
C LEU A 497 -8.36 4.13 -1.32
N ALA A 498 -7.80 4.04 -0.11
CA ALA A 498 -8.41 3.29 0.98
C ALA A 498 -9.79 3.85 1.31
N CYS A 499 -9.91 5.18 1.42
CA CYS A 499 -11.18 5.86 1.64
C CYS A 499 -12.19 5.57 0.53
N ALA A 500 -11.76 5.61 -0.73
CA ALA A 500 -12.62 5.29 -1.88
C ALA A 500 -13.07 3.82 -1.89
N ARG A 501 -12.15 2.89 -1.63
CA ARG A 501 -12.43 1.44 -1.56
C ARG A 501 -13.39 1.10 -0.43
N LEU A 502 -13.25 1.77 0.71
CA LEU A 502 -14.16 1.64 1.85
C LEU A 502 -15.40 2.52 1.71
N ARG A 503 -15.57 3.25 0.60
CA ARG A 503 -16.69 4.17 0.32
C ARG A 503 -16.99 5.08 1.50
N ALA A 504 -15.95 5.70 2.04
CA ALA A 504 -16.05 6.50 3.25
C ALA A 504 -16.66 7.89 2.96
N HIS A 505 -17.50 8.35 3.89
CA HIS A 505 -18.04 9.70 3.95
C HIS A 505 -17.49 10.38 5.21
N ILE A 506 -16.49 11.24 5.06
CA ILE A 506 -15.74 11.80 6.20
C ILE A 506 -15.49 13.30 6.04
N ALA A 507 -15.56 14.04 7.14
CA ALA A 507 -15.28 15.48 7.15
C ALA A 507 -13.77 15.71 7.24
N CYS A 508 -13.13 16.02 6.10
CA CYS A 508 -11.68 16.21 6.03
C CYS A 508 -11.27 17.66 6.26
N ARG A 509 -12.14 18.63 5.97
CA ARG A 509 -11.86 20.06 6.11
C ARG A 509 -11.46 20.41 7.54
N ASP A 510 -12.31 20.11 8.51
CA ASP A 510 -12.08 20.48 9.91
C ASP A 510 -10.82 19.79 10.45
N LEU A 511 -10.63 18.51 10.10
CA LEU A 511 -9.43 17.75 10.44
C LEU A 511 -8.14 18.42 9.93
N PHE A 512 -8.15 18.91 8.69
CA PHE A 512 -6.99 19.60 8.12
C PHE A 512 -6.79 20.99 8.72
N GLN A 513 -7.86 21.76 8.94
CA GLN A 513 -7.78 23.09 9.56
C GLN A 513 -7.19 23.02 10.97
N ASP A 514 -7.66 22.06 11.80
CA ASP A 514 -7.10 21.82 13.13
C ASP A 514 -5.61 21.46 13.07
N THR A 515 -5.22 20.66 12.08
CA THR A 515 -3.81 20.30 11.87
C THR A 515 -2.97 21.52 11.46
N TYR A 516 -3.47 22.34 10.54
CA TYR A 516 -2.80 23.56 10.08
C TYR A 516 -2.57 24.55 11.22
N HIS A 517 -3.61 24.79 12.04
CA HIS A 517 -3.49 25.68 13.18
C HIS A 517 -2.50 25.17 14.23
N ARG A 518 -2.54 23.86 14.58
CA ARG A 518 -1.57 23.27 15.49
C ARG A 518 -0.15 23.33 14.96
N TYR A 519 0.03 23.07 13.66
CA TYR A 519 1.34 23.12 13.00
C TYR A 519 2.00 24.48 13.18
N TRP A 520 1.31 25.56 12.80
CA TRP A 520 1.88 26.91 12.90
C TRP A 520 1.94 27.44 14.34
N ALA A 521 1.02 27.04 15.22
CA ALA A 521 1.10 27.38 16.64
C ALA A 521 2.37 26.80 17.28
N SER A 522 2.75 25.57 16.94
CA SER A 522 3.99 24.94 17.43
C SER A 522 5.28 25.60 16.94
N ARG A 523 5.19 26.47 15.91
CA ARG A 523 6.33 27.20 15.34
C ARG A 523 6.54 28.59 15.93
N GLN A 524 5.57 29.09 16.71
CA GLN A 524 5.66 30.38 17.38
C GLN A 524 6.24 30.29 18.80
N VAL A 525 6.44 29.07 19.29
CA VAL A 525 7.13 28.73 20.55
C VAL A 525 8.55 28.34 20.22
#